data_AF-A0A0D3BSZ3-F1
#
_entry.id   AF-A0A0D3BSZ3-F1
#
_cell.length_a   1.000
_cell.length_b   1.000
_cell.length_c   1.000
_cell.angle_alpha   90.00
_cell.angle_beta   90.00
_cell.angle_gamma   90.00
#
_symmetry.space_group_name_H-M   'P 1'
#
loop_
_entity.id
_entity.type
_entity.pdbx_description
1 polymer ?
#
loop_
_entity_poly.entity_id
_entity_poly.type
_entity_poly.pdbx_seq_one_letter_code
_entity_poly.pdbx_strand_id
1 'polypeptide(L)' 'MGGVMQKFLVASMFMGILPIAILYSFNNDLLPGSATLSPHSLTLLSGFLAVVSVNVVIVFYICLALKEPVDKHN' A
#
# COMPACT_ATOMS: atom_id res chain seq x y z
N MET A 1 9.98 22.99 -0.34
CA MET A 1 8.53 22.77 -0.64
C MET A 1 8.27 21.65 -1.65
N GLY A 2 9.16 21.37 -2.62
CA GLY A 2 8.92 20.29 -3.59
C GLY A 2 8.90 18.85 -3.02
N GLY A 3 9.76 18.56 -2.03
CA GLY A 3 9.86 17.21 -1.43
C GLY A 3 8.59 16.74 -0.74
N VAL A 4 7.94 17.60 0.05
CA VAL A 4 6.68 17.29 0.76
C VAL A 4 5.49 17.09 -0.19
N MET A 5 5.43 17.86 -1.29
CA MET A 5 4.36 17.75 -2.28
C MET A 5 4.46 16.44 -3.08
N GLN A 6 5.68 16.08 -3.51
CA GLN A 6 5.93 14.83 -4.22
C GLN A 6 5.63 13.62 -3.34
N LYS A 7 6.04 13.70 -2.08
CA LYS A 7 5.72 12.72 -1.05
C LYS A 7 4.20 12.55 -0.89
N PHE A 8 3.47 13.64 -0.71
CA PHE A 8 2.01 13.58 -0.56
C PHE A 8 1.32 13.01 -1.81
N LEU A 9 1.79 13.39 -3.00
CA LEU A 9 1.25 12.91 -4.27
C LEU A 9 1.45 11.39 -4.44
N VAL A 10 2.65 10.89 -4.14
CA VAL A 10 2.96 9.46 -4.19
C VAL A 10 2.13 8.70 -3.16
N ALA A 11 2.06 9.18 -1.91
CA ALA A 11 1.23 8.55 -0.88
C ALA A 11 -0.25 8.48 -1.29
N SER A 12 -0.79 9.57 -1.86
CA SER A 12 -2.18 9.62 -2.34
C SER A 12 -2.44 8.65 -3.50
N MET A 13 -1.52 8.56 -4.46
CA MET A 13 -1.63 7.59 -5.56
C MET A 13 -1.57 6.15 -5.06
N PHE A 14 -0.65 5.82 -4.15
CA PHE A 14 -0.54 4.47 -3.59
C PHE A 14 -1.72 4.11 -2.69
N MET A 15 -2.27 5.06 -1.92
CA MET A 15 -3.43 4.81 -1.06
C MET A 15 -4.66 4.37 -1.86
N GLY A 16 -4.83 4.85 -3.09
CA GLY A 16 -5.90 4.40 -4.00
C GLY A 16 -5.55 3.16 -4.81
N ILE A 17 -4.37 3.14 -5.43
CA ILE A 17 -4.00 2.07 -6.39
C ILE A 17 -3.74 0.74 -5.68
N LEU A 18 -3.14 0.76 -4.50
CA LEU A 18 -2.71 -0.45 -3.79
C LEU A 18 -3.87 -1.34 -3.32
N PRO A 19 -4.94 -0.83 -2.66
CA PRO A 19 -6.09 -1.66 -2.32
C PRO A 19 -6.84 -2.16 -3.56
N ILE A 20 -6.94 -1.35 -4.63
CA ILE A 20 -7.56 -1.76 -5.90
C ILE A 20 -6.74 -2.87 -6.57
N ALA A 21 -5.42 -2.75 -6.61
CA ALA A 21 -4.52 -3.76 -7.17
C ALA A 21 -4.58 -5.08 -6.39
N ILE A 22 -4.68 -5.02 -5.06
CA ILE A 22 -4.83 -6.21 -4.22
C ILE A 22 -6.18 -6.89 -4.52
N LEU A 23 -7.28 -6.15 -4.51
CA LEU A 23 -8.60 -6.70 -4.86
C LEU A 23 -8.59 -7.29 -6.28
N TYR A 24 -7.97 -6.63 -7.24
CA TYR A 24 -7.83 -7.12 -8.62
C TYR A 24 -6.99 -8.40 -8.72
N SER A 25 -5.91 -8.50 -7.94
CA SER A 25 -5.05 -9.69 -7.90
C SER A 25 -5.78 -10.92 -7.38
N PHE A 26 -6.61 -10.75 -6.35
CA PHE A 26 -7.46 -11.81 -5.81
C PHE A 26 -8.66 -12.12 -6.73
N ASN A 27 -9.21 -11.12 -7.43
CA ASN A 27 -10.32 -11.30 -8.36
C ASN A 27 -9.92 -12.05 -9.64
N ASN A 28 -8.67 -11.91 -10.10
CA ASN A 28 -8.13 -12.62 -11.28
C ASN A 28 -7.39 -13.92 -10.93
N ASP A 29 -7.51 -14.44 -9.70
CA ASP A 29 -6.78 -15.63 -9.22
C ASP A 29 -5.26 -15.60 -9.52
N LEU A 30 -4.66 -14.40 -9.52
CA LEU A 30 -3.24 -14.20 -9.80
C LEU A 30 -2.34 -14.71 -8.66
N LEU A 31 -2.92 -15.09 -7.52
CA LEU A 31 -2.25 -15.73 -6.40
C LEU A 31 -2.39 -17.26 -6.54
N PRO A 32 -1.37 -17.98 -7.04
CA PRO A 32 -1.43 -19.42 -7.17
C PRO A 32 -1.64 -20.05 -5.78
N GLY A 33 -2.85 -20.58 -5.54
CA GLY A 33 -3.28 -21.12 -4.23
C GLY A 33 -4.57 -20.50 -3.66
N SER A 34 -5.08 -19.40 -4.23
CA SER A 34 -6.39 -18.83 -3.85
C SER A 34 -7.57 -19.67 -4.35
N ALA A 35 -7.43 -20.35 -5.49
CA ALA A 35 -8.48 -21.16 -6.13
C ALA A 35 -8.96 -22.37 -5.30
N THR A 36 -8.20 -22.78 -4.27
CA THR A 36 -8.57 -23.86 -3.34
C THR A 36 -9.18 -23.37 -2.03
N LEU A 37 -9.24 -22.05 -1.80
CA LEU A 37 -9.81 -21.46 -0.59
C LEU A 37 -11.29 -21.11 -0.81
N SER A 38 -12.10 -21.31 0.24
CA SER A 38 -13.51 -20.92 0.22
C SER A 38 -13.65 -19.41 -0.07
N PRO A 39 -14.62 -18.99 -0.91
CA PRO A 39 -14.83 -17.58 -1.30
C PRO A 39 -14.88 -16.59 -0.13
N HIS A 40 -15.33 -17.07 1.04
CA HIS A 40 -15.39 -16.29 2.27
C HIS A 40 -14.00 -16.00 2.86
N SER A 41 -13.12 -17.02 2.92
CA SER A 41 -11.74 -16.86 3.39
C SER A 41 -10.92 -15.98 2.45
N LEU A 42 -11.18 -16.07 1.14
CA LEU A 42 -10.50 -15.27 0.12
C LEU A 42 -10.87 -13.77 0.23
N THR A 43 -12.15 -13.47 0.47
CA THR A 43 -12.61 -12.08 0.71
C THR A 43 -12.03 -11.51 2.00
N LEU A 44 -12.02 -12.28 3.10
CA LEU A 44 -11.44 -11.83 4.36
C LEU A 44 -9.93 -11.63 4.26
N LEU A 45 -9.24 -12.56 3.58
CA LEU A 45 -7.80 -12.49 3.38
C LEU A 45 -7.41 -11.31 2.50
N SER A 46 -8.13 -11.08 1.39
CA SER A 46 -7.85 -9.95 0.49
C SER A 46 -8.11 -8.60 1.16
N GLY A 47 -9.19 -8.49 1.94
CA GLY A 47 -9.47 -7.30 2.74
C GLY A 47 -8.38 -7.05 3.80
N PHE A 48 -7.98 -8.08 4.53
CA PHE A 48 -6.89 -7.98 5.51
C PHE A 48 -5.57 -7.56 4.85
N LEU A 49 -5.21 -8.21 3.73
CA LEU A 49 -3.97 -7.91 3.01
C LEU A 49 -3.99 -6.48 2.43
N ALA A 50 -5.15 -6.01 1.95
CA ALA A 50 -5.32 -4.64 1.48
C ALA A 50 -5.06 -3.62 2.60
N VAL A 51 -5.59 -3.85 3.80
CA VAL A 51 -5.36 -2.98 4.96
C VAL A 51 -3.89 -3.00 5.40
N VAL A 52 -3.26 -4.18 5.48
CA VAL A 52 -1.84 -4.31 5.84
C VAL A 52 -0.95 -3.59 4.82
N SER A 53 -1.23 -3.76 3.53
CA SER A 53 -0.45 -3.14 2.46
C SER A 53 -0.47 -1.60 2.54
N VAL A 54 -1.65 -1.01 2.78
CA VAL A 54 -1.79 0.44 2.97
C VAL A 54 -1.02 0.90 4.21
N ASN A 55 -1.05 0.15 5.32
CA ASN A 55 -0.30 0.47 6.52
C ASN A 55 1.22 0.46 6.28
N VAL A 56 1.75 -0.52 5.54
CA VAL A 56 3.18 -0.58 5.19
C VAL A 56 3.59 0.64 4.35
N VAL A 57 2.77 1.04 3.37
CA VAL A 57 3.06 2.23 2.55
C VAL A 57 3.05 3.51 3.39
N ILE A 58 2.09 3.65 4.32
CA ILE A 58 2.04 4.81 5.23
C ILE A 58 3.27 4.85 6.14
N VAL A 59 3.69 3.71 6.71
CA VAL A 59 4.91 3.65 7.55
C VAL A 59 6.15 3.98 6.72
N PHE A 60 6.29 3.42 5.52
CA PHE A 60 7.39 3.71 4.63
C PHE A 60 7.44 5.20 4.25
N TYR A 61 6.28 5.78 3.98
CA TYR A 61 6.12 7.19 3.72
C TYR A 61 6.58 8.06 4.90
N ILE A 62 6.12 7.75 6.10
CA ILE A 62 6.50 8.45 7.33
C ILE A 62 8.00 8.30 7.58
N CYS A 63 8.59 7.11 7.40
CA CYS A 63 10.03 6.91 7.49
C CYS A 63 10.79 7.78 6.47
N LEU A 64 10.34 7.82 5.22
CA LEU A 64 10.95 8.71 4.22
C LEU A 64 10.79 10.17 4.61
N ALA A 65 9.62 10.61 5.07
CA ALA A 65 9.37 11.98 5.53
C ALA A 65 10.25 12.36 6.73
N LEU A 66 10.39 11.46 7.71
CA LEU A 66 11.25 11.60 8.89
C LEU A 66 12.74 11.47 8.60
N LYS A 67 13.13 10.99 7.42
CA LYS A 67 14.52 10.88 6.97
C LYS A 67 14.98 12.07 6.12
N GLU A 68 14.05 12.94 5.73
CA GLU A 68 14.33 14.24 5.10
C GLU A 68 14.67 15.43 6.06
N PRO A 69 14.57 15.37 7.41
CA PRO A 69 15.00 16.47 8.27
C PRO A 69 16.51 16.46 8.59
N VAL A 70 17.32 15.60 7.96
CA VAL A 70 18.79 15.65 8.07
C VAL A 70 19.33 16.28 6.78
N ASP A 71 20.07 17.38 6.93
CA ASP A 71 20.58 18.29 5.89
C ASP A 71 19.50 19.19 5.24
N LYS A 72 19.47 20.50 5.50
CA LYS A 72 20.60 21.41 5.30
C LYS A 72 20.34 22.74 6.03
N HIS A 73 20.91 22.90 7.21
CA HIS A 73 21.16 24.22 7.80
C HIS A 73 22.62 24.26 8.23
N ASN A 74 23.51 24.39 7.24
CA ASN A 74 24.86 24.92 7.39
C ASN A 74 25.19 25.66 6.09
#